data_AF-A0A5D2PYZ3-F1
#
_entry.id   AF-A0A5D2PYZ3-F1
#
_cell.length_a   1.000
_cell.length_b   1.000
_cell.length_c   1.000
_cell.angle_alpha   90.00
_cell.angle_beta   90.00
_cell.angle_gamma   90.00
#
_symmetry.space_group_name_H-M   'P 1'
#
loop_
_entity.id
_entity.type
_entity.pdbx_description
1 polymer ?
#
loop_
_entity_poly.entity_id
_entity_poly.type
_entity_poly.pdbx_seq_one_letter_code
_entity_poly.pdbx_strand_id
1 'polypeptide(L)'
;MKSYLTGNPETRLALNEDLSIGRGGESANDYRSSYGSGAVILDDCNFVESVRLDSFDMDRTLALVPPDGEFPVMNYRMTQEFKPPFHINCLIEEAGHLKGEVILKVRAEFPSNITANTVVLEMPLPKYTTRASFELEPGVTGQRTDFKGANKKLEWDLEKFVGGVEHTLRAKLTFSQDLHANITKEAGPVSMTFTIPMYNVSRLQVKYLQIAKKSSSYNPYRWVRYVNQANSYVARI
;
A
#
# COMPACT_ATOMS: atom_id res chain seq x y z
N MET A 1 17.55 0.70 -7.50
CA MET A 1 17.86 1.23 -8.84
C MET A 1 18.28 0.06 -9.73
N LYS A 2 17.90 0.10 -11.01
CA LYS A 2 18.42 -0.81 -12.04
C LYS A 2 19.33 0.00 -12.95
N SER A 3 20.62 -0.30 -12.97
CA SER A 3 21.62 0.40 -13.77
C SER A 3 22.26 -0.58 -14.75
N TYR A 4 22.24 -0.22 -16.03
CA TYR A 4 22.89 -0.95 -17.12
C TYR A 4 23.63 0.07 -17.99
N LEU A 5 24.51 0.85 -17.34
CA LEU A 5 25.16 2.01 -17.94
C LEU A 5 26.62 1.68 -18.24
N THR A 6 27.03 1.86 -19.49
CA THR A 6 28.39 1.56 -19.92
C THR A 6 29.42 2.39 -19.16
N GLY A 7 30.32 1.71 -18.46
CA GLY A 7 31.44 2.30 -17.75
C GLY A 7 31.07 3.04 -16.47
N ASN A 8 29.91 2.74 -15.87
CA ASN A 8 29.49 3.22 -14.54
C ASN A 8 29.69 4.73 -14.36
N PRO A 9 29.01 5.57 -15.17
CA PRO A 9 29.09 7.02 -15.00
C PRO A 9 28.51 7.45 -13.66
N GLU A 10 29.05 8.53 -13.10
CA GLU A 10 28.44 9.18 -11.95
C GLU A 10 26.98 9.55 -12.25
N THR A 11 26.10 9.25 -11.32
CA THR A 11 24.67 9.50 -11.40
C THR A 11 24.24 10.33 -10.21
N ARG A 12 23.37 11.32 -10.44
CA ARG A 12 22.78 12.17 -9.42
C ARG A 12 21.27 11.97 -9.40
N LEU A 13 20.74 11.66 -8.22
CA LEU A 13 19.33 11.44 -7.97
C LEU A 13 18.84 12.50 -6.99
N ALA A 14 18.01 13.43 -7.44
CA ALA A 14 17.39 14.41 -6.55
C ALA A 14 16.04 13.94 -6.05
N LEU A 15 15.84 14.07 -4.74
CA LEU A 15 14.58 13.81 -4.06
C LEU A 15 13.80 15.12 -3.86
N ASN A 16 12.75 15.11 -3.05
CA ASN A 16 12.04 16.33 -2.72
C ASN A 16 12.95 17.33 -2.00
N GLU A 17 12.85 18.62 -2.35
CA GLU A 17 13.61 19.69 -1.69
C GLU A 17 13.20 19.87 -0.23
N ASP A 18 11.92 19.63 0.08
CA ASP A 18 11.33 19.70 1.42
C ASP A 18 11.46 18.39 2.22
N LEU A 19 12.33 17.48 1.77
CA LEU A 19 12.63 16.25 2.48
C LEU A 19 13.37 16.57 3.80
N SER A 20 12.89 15.99 4.91
CA SER A 20 13.58 16.00 6.19
C SER A 20 13.66 14.60 6.78
N ILE A 21 14.72 14.35 7.56
CA ILE A 21 14.98 13.05 8.17
C ILE A 21 15.19 13.25 9.67
N GLY A 22 14.58 12.40 10.46
CA GLY A 22 14.69 12.40 11.91
C GLY A 22 13.52 13.09 12.61
N ARG A 23 13.28 12.70 13.86
CA ARG A 23 12.30 13.32 14.75
C ARG A 23 12.88 14.61 15.35
N GLY A 24 13.12 15.61 14.52
CA GLY A 24 13.33 16.98 14.96
C GLY A 24 11.98 17.56 15.38
N GLY A 25 11.78 17.74 16.69
CA GLY A 25 10.50 18.11 17.27
C GLY A 25 9.99 19.45 16.73
N GLU A 26 8.80 19.42 16.16
CA GLU A 26 7.77 20.43 16.39
C GLU A 26 6.43 19.79 16.06
N SER A 27 5.59 19.70 17.09
CA SER A 27 4.18 19.33 16.99
C SER A 27 3.44 20.44 16.25
N ALA A 28 3.56 20.48 14.92
CA ALA A 28 2.64 21.25 14.10
C ALA A 28 1.39 20.38 13.89
N ASN A 29 0.40 20.57 14.77
CA ASN A 29 -1.00 20.23 14.52
C ASN A 29 -1.55 21.05 13.34
N ASP A 30 -0.89 21.01 12.19
CA ASP A 30 -1.41 21.57 10.96
C ASP A 30 -2.26 20.48 10.29
N TYR A 31 -3.53 20.47 10.67
CA TYR A 31 -4.64 19.93 9.86
C TYR A 31 -4.77 20.73 8.54
N ARG A 32 -3.69 20.85 7.78
CA ARG A 32 -3.68 21.50 6.47
C ARG A 32 -3.71 20.44 5.40
N SER A 33 -4.91 20.29 4.84
CA SER A 33 -5.28 19.68 3.56
C SER A 33 -4.41 18.49 3.09
N SER A 34 -5.01 17.30 3.17
CA SER A 34 -4.53 16.04 2.57
C SER A 34 -4.35 16.06 1.02
N TYR A 35 -4.34 17.22 0.38
CA TYR A 35 -4.39 17.36 -1.09
C TYR A 35 -3.32 18.27 -1.73
N GLY A 36 -2.33 18.79 -1.00
CA GLY A 36 -1.21 19.45 -1.69
C GLY A 36 -0.16 20.07 -0.78
N SER A 37 1.12 19.74 -1.04
CA SER A 37 2.29 20.48 -0.53
C SER A 37 2.58 20.37 0.98
N GLY A 38 2.52 19.17 1.55
CA GLY A 38 3.10 18.92 2.88
C GLY A 38 4.52 18.37 2.74
N ALA A 39 5.45 18.86 3.58
CA ALA A 39 6.83 18.40 3.64
C ALA A 39 6.92 16.87 3.81
N VAL A 40 7.88 16.24 3.13
CA VAL A 40 8.15 14.80 3.30
C VAL A 40 9.08 14.63 4.48
N ILE A 41 8.62 13.99 5.54
CA ILE A 41 9.40 13.78 6.75
C ILE A 41 9.56 12.27 6.97
N LEU A 42 10.81 11.81 6.96
CA LEU A 42 11.18 10.41 7.18
C LEU A 42 11.67 10.25 8.62
N ASP A 43 11.37 9.13 9.26
CA ASP A 43 11.89 8.84 10.60
C ASP A 43 13.40 8.57 10.56
N ASP A 44 13.79 7.71 9.63
CA ASP A 44 15.16 7.29 9.40
C ASP A 44 15.34 6.80 7.96
N CYS A 45 16.59 6.82 7.51
CA CYS A 45 16.96 6.25 6.23
C CYS A 45 18.39 5.72 6.24
N ASN A 46 18.65 4.71 5.42
CA ASN A 46 19.95 4.10 5.19
C ASN A 46 20.31 4.19 3.72
N PHE A 47 21.52 4.63 3.41
CA PHE A 47 22.05 4.71 2.05
C PHE A 47 23.01 3.56 1.78
N VAL A 48 23.13 3.16 0.51
CA VAL A 48 24.21 2.25 0.09
C VAL A 48 25.56 2.96 0.17
N GLU A 49 26.62 2.23 0.49
CA GLU A 49 27.97 2.77 0.72
C GLU A 49 28.51 3.63 -0.44
N SER A 50 28.12 3.33 -1.68
CA SER A 50 28.57 4.09 -2.86
C SER A 50 27.91 5.47 -3.02
N VAL A 51 26.97 5.84 -2.15
CA VAL A 51 26.30 7.14 -2.16
C VAL A 51 27.12 8.17 -1.41
N ARG A 52 27.44 9.26 -2.09
CA ARG A 52 28.01 10.48 -1.53
C ARG A 52 26.90 11.44 -1.16
N LEU A 53 26.97 11.96 0.08
CA LEU A 53 25.97 12.83 0.67
C LEU A 53 26.37 14.32 0.67
N ASP A 54 27.49 14.67 0.04
CA ASP A 54 28.04 16.04 0.02
C ASP A 54 27.03 17.10 -0.45
N SER A 55 26.11 16.72 -1.35
CA SER A 55 25.04 17.60 -1.87
C SER A 55 23.68 17.36 -1.20
N PHE A 56 23.56 16.33 -0.36
CA PHE A 56 22.27 15.94 0.21
C PHE A 56 21.69 17.03 1.13
N ASP A 57 22.52 17.67 1.94
CA ASP A 57 22.08 18.74 2.85
C ASP A 57 21.63 20.01 2.11
N MET A 58 22.15 20.25 0.90
CA MET A 58 21.89 21.45 0.12
C MET A 58 20.62 21.32 -0.75
N ASP A 59 20.53 20.26 -1.54
CA ASP A 59 19.47 20.09 -2.55
C ASP A 59 18.83 18.70 -2.56
N ARG A 60 19.08 17.90 -1.51
CA ARG A 60 18.57 16.53 -1.36
C ARG A 60 18.95 15.63 -2.53
N THR A 61 20.13 15.89 -3.11
CA THR A 61 20.72 15.07 -4.18
C THR A 61 21.64 14.00 -3.62
N LEU A 62 21.40 12.76 -4.06
CA LEU A 62 22.28 11.62 -3.85
C LEU A 62 23.18 11.46 -5.08
N ALA A 63 24.49 11.57 -4.89
CA ALA A 63 25.47 11.31 -5.95
C ALA A 63 26.07 9.91 -5.76
N LEU A 64 26.09 9.08 -6.80
CA LEU A 64 26.65 7.73 -6.71
C LEU A 64 27.24 7.26 -8.04
N VAL A 65 28.18 6.32 -7.97
CA VAL A 65 28.59 5.50 -9.10
C VAL A 65 27.83 4.18 -8.98
N PRO A 66 26.76 3.96 -9.76
CA PRO A 66 25.91 2.80 -9.60
C PRO A 66 26.64 1.52 -10.03
N PRO A 67 26.62 0.44 -9.24
CA PRO A 67 27.00 -0.88 -9.71
C PRO A 67 26.10 -1.34 -10.87
N ASP A 68 26.62 -2.22 -11.72
CA ASP A 68 25.82 -2.86 -12.76
C ASP A 68 24.76 -3.80 -12.14
N GLY A 69 23.53 -3.72 -12.63
CA GLY A 69 22.41 -4.56 -12.19
C GLY A 69 21.42 -3.84 -11.26
N GLU A 70 20.80 -4.60 -10.37
CA GLU A 70 19.76 -4.14 -9.44
C GLU A 70 20.30 -4.07 -8.01
N PHE A 71 20.18 -2.89 -7.38
CA PHE A 71 20.64 -2.68 -6.00
C PHE A 71 19.79 -1.59 -5.30
N PRO A 72 19.61 -1.63 -3.98
CA PRO A 72 18.94 -0.57 -3.23
C PRO A 72 19.85 0.67 -3.13
N VAL A 73 19.32 1.85 -3.43
CA VAL A 73 20.06 3.13 -3.26
C VAL A 73 19.85 3.69 -1.86
N MET A 74 18.60 3.64 -1.40
CA MET A 74 18.14 4.17 -0.12
C MET A 74 17.01 3.28 0.39
N ASN A 75 17.07 2.92 1.67
CA ASN A 75 15.94 2.37 2.43
C ASN A 75 15.47 3.43 3.41
N TYR A 76 14.17 3.57 3.62
CA TYR A 76 13.64 4.57 4.53
C TYR A 76 12.40 4.09 5.25
N ARG A 77 12.11 4.74 6.37
CA ARG A 77 10.91 4.51 7.17
C ARG A 77 10.16 5.81 7.42
N MET A 78 8.84 5.72 7.43
CA MET A 78 7.94 6.83 7.71
C MET A 78 6.78 6.32 8.58
N THR A 79 6.55 6.99 9.70
CA THR A 79 5.45 6.71 10.65
C THR A 79 4.47 7.87 10.78
N GLN A 80 4.64 8.92 9.96
CA GLN A 80 3.69 10.03 9.94
C GLN A 80 2.30 9.56 9.54
N GLU A 81 1.28 10.28 10.02
CA GLU A 81 -0.07 10.06 9.59
C GLU A 81 -0.19 10.29 8.07
N PHE A 82 -0.72 9.29 7.39
CA PHE A 82 -1.01 9.35 5.96
C PHE A 82 -2.44 8.85 5.74
N LYS A 83 -3.06 9.31 4.66
CA LYS A 83 -4.36 8.81 4.24
C LYS A 83 -4.18 7.40 3.66
N PRO A 84 -4.70 6.34 4.31
CA PRO A 84 -4.52 4.99 3.81
C PRO A 84 -5.18 4.81 2.43
N PRO A 85 -4.60 4.02 1.52
CA PRO A 85 -5.11 3.87 0.17
C PRO A 85 -6.49 3.18 0.11
N PHE A 86 -6.86 2.41 1.13
CA PHE A 86 -8.14 1.72 1.21
C PHE A 86 -8.83 1.93 2.55
N HIS A 87 -10.06 2.40 2.55
CA HIS A 87 -10.88 2.42 3.75
C HIS A 87 -11.70 1.14 3.82
N ILE A 88 -11.56 0.36 4.90
CA ILE A 88 -12.28 -0.91 5.10
C ILE A 88 -13.27 -0.71 6.25
N ASN A 89 -14.54 -0.99 5.99
CA ASN A 89 -15.60 -1.05 6.98
C ASN A 89 -16.14 -2.48 7.01
N CYS A 90 -16.16 -3.09 8.19
CA CYS A 90 -16.69 -4.42 8.41
C CYS A 90 -17.81 -4.34 9.44
N LEU A 91 -18.99 -4.84 9.08
CA LEU A 91 -20.13 -4.97 9.97
C LEU A 91 -20.51 -6.44 10.08
N ILE A 92 -20.71 -6.92 11.31
CA ILE A 92 -21.13 -8.29 11.59
C ILE A 92 -22.49 -8.21 12.30
N GLU A 93 -23.49 -8.88 11.75
CA GLU A 93 -24.86 -8.90 12.26
C GLU A 93 -25.30 -10.34 12.58
N GLU A 94 -26.09 -10.49 13.64
CA GLU A 94 -26.73 -11.75 13.98
C GLU A 94 -28.00 -11.91 13.15
N ALA A 95 -28.10 -13.01 12.39
CA ALA A 95 -29.22 -13.28 11.48
C ALA A 95 -30.07 -14.48 11.93
N GLY A 96 -30.01 -14.79 13.23
CA GLY A 96 -30.70 -15.91 13.88
C GLY A 96 -29.72 -16.83 14.64
N HIS A 97 -30.27 -17.82 15.35
CA HIS A 97 -29.52 -18.66 16.31
C HIS A 97 -28.26 -19.35 15.74
N LEU A 98 -28.29 -19.77 14.47
CA LEU A 98 -27.21 -20.46 13.77
C LEU A 98 -26.73 -19.70 12.51
N LYS A 99 -27.06 -18.42 12.40
CA LYS A 99 -26.80 -17.62 11.19
C LYS A 99 -26.21 -16.27 11.55
N GLY A 100 -25.25 -15.83 10.76
CA GLY A 100 -24.69 -14.48 10.84
C GLY A 100 -24.56 -13.88 9.45
N GLU A 101 -24.48 -12.56 9.38
CA GLU A 101 -24.16 -11.84 8.16
C GLU A 101 -22.91 -10.98 8.39
N VAL A 102 -21.99 -11.01 7.45
CA VAL A 102 -20.83 -10.12 7.40
C VAL A 102 -20.97 -9.23 6.19
N ILE A 103 -20.88 -7.92 6.39
CA ILE A 103 -20.92 -6.91 5.34
C ILE A 103 -19.56 -6.24 5.32
N LEU A 104 -18.77 -6.52 4.28
CA LEU A 104 -17.48 -5.90 4.03
C LEU A 104 -17.64 -4.82 2.97
N LYS A 105 -17.30 -3.58 3.33
CA LYS A 105 -17.24 -2.44 2.41
C LYS A 105 -15.81 -1.96 2.31
N VAL A 106 -15.31 -1.81 1.09
CA VAL A 106 -13.94 -1.37 0.83
C VAL A 106 -14.02 -0.22 -0.15
N ARG A 107 -13.39 0.91 0.20
CA ARG A 107 -13.35 2.11 -0.64
C ARG A 107 -11.91 2.48 -0.96
N ALA A 108 -11.61 2.69 -2.24
CA ALA A 108 -10.31 3.19 -2.67
C ALA A 108 -10.22 4.71 -2.48
N GLU A 109 -9.25 5.15 -1.70
CA GLU A 109 -9.07 6.56 -1.31
C GLU A 109 -8.03 7.31 -2.16
N PHE A 110 -7.63 6.71 -3.28
CA PHE A 110 -6.73 7.28 -4.30
C PHE A 110 -7.46 7.72 -5.58
N PRO A 111 -6.85 8.56 -6.42
CA PRO A 111 -7.47 9.08 -7.65
C PRO A 111 -8.01 8.02 -8.61
N SER A 112 -9.11 8.34 -9.30
CA SER A 112 -9.82 7.41 -10.20
C SER A 112 -9.07 7.02 -11.49
N ASN A 113 -8.01 7.75 -11.84
CA ASN A 113 -7.10 7.38 -12.93
C ASN A 113 -6.06 6.33 -12.53
N ILE A 114 -6.02 5.93 -11.26
CA ILE A 114 -5.14 4.88 -10.73
C ILE A 114 -5.98 3.63 -10.46
N THR A 115 -5.41 2.46 -10.75
CA THR A 115 -6.04 1.16 -10.51
C THR A 115 -5.08 0.27 -9.73
N ALA A 116 -5.53 -0.24 -8.59
CA ALA A 116 -4.83 -1.26 -7.85
C ALA A 116 -5.09 -2.64 -8.46
N ASN A 117 -4.09 -3.52 -8.36
CA ASN A 117 -4.13 -4.88 -8.86
C ASN A 117 -3.82 -5.86 -7.73
N THR A 118 -4.17 -7.13 -7.95
CA THR A 118 -3.88 -8.22 -7.00
C THR A 118 -4.43 -7.87 -5.62
N VAL A 119 -5.69 -7.43 -5.58
CA VAL A 119 -6.35 -7.02 -4.35
C VAL A 119 -7.01 -8.25 -3.75
N VAL A 120 -6.62 -8.63 -2.54
CA VAL A 120 -7.17 -9.78 -1.82
C VAL A 120 -7.52 -9.32 -0.43
N LEU A 121 -8.76 -9.55 -0.03
CA LEU A 121 -9.24 -9.38 1.34
C LEU A 121 -9.45 -10.73 1.98
N GLU A 122 -9.04 -10.82 3.24
CA GLU A 122 -9.12 -12.03 4.02
C GLU A 122 -9.64 -11.72 5.41
N MET A 123 -10.61 -12.49 5.87
CA MET A 123 -11.18 -12.31 7.20
C MET A 123 -11.33 -13.66 7.89
N PRO A 124 -10.67 -13.89 9.04
CA PRO A 124 -10.94 -15.05 9.87
C PRO A 124 -12.36 -15.01 10.41
N LEU A 125 -13.08 -16.11 10.24
CA LEU A 125 -14.44 -16.32 10.73
C LEU A 125 -14.42 -17.17 12.01
N PRO A 126 -15.51 -17.18 12.80
CA PRO A 126 -15.61 -18.04 13.98
C PRO A 126 -15.35 -19.51 13.65
N LYS A 127 -14.71 -20.24 14.57
CA LYS A 127 -14.26 -21.63 14.34
C LYS A 127 -15.41 -22.59 14.03
N TYR A 128 -16.60 -22.30 14.53
CA TYR A 128 -17.82 -23.07 14.32
C TYR A 128 -18.55 -22.73 13.00
N THR A 129 -17.96 -21.91 12.12
CA THR A 129 -18.53 -21.64 10.79
C THR A 129 -18.47 -22.89 9.92
N THR A 130 -19.63 -23.38 9.49
CA THR A 130 -19.75 -24.58 8.64
C THR A 130 -19.83 -24.21 7.17
N ARG A 131 -20.49 -23.10 6.85
CA ARG A 131 -20.69 -22.61 5.48
C ARG A 131 -20.72 -21.09 5.45
N ALA A 132 -20.19 -20.52 4.38
CA ALA A 132 -20.39 -19.13 4.00
C ALA A 132 -20.91 -19.08 2.56
N SER A 133 -21.89 -18.24 2.29
CA SER A 133 -22.39 -17.91 0.95
C SER A 133 -22.24 -16.43 0.69
N PHE A 134 -21.77 -16.09 -0.51
CA PHE A 134 -21.35 -14.74 -0.86
C PHE A 134 -22.31 -14.11 -1.87
N GLU A 135 -22.67 -12.86 -1.63
CA GLU A 135 -23.48 -12.02 -2.49
C GLU A 135 -22.68 -10.78 -2.86
N LEU A 136 -22.41 -10.63 -4.15
CA LEU A 136 -21.74 -9.48 -4.75
C LEU A 136 -22.77 -8.54 -5.38
N GLU A 137 -22.37 -7.29 -5.60
CA GLU A 137 -23.22 -6.32 -6.30
C GLU A 137 -23.48 -6.75 -7.76
N PRO A 138 -24.70 -6.54 -8.30
CA PRO A 138 -25.03 -6.92 -9.66
C PRO A 138 -24.14 -6.24 -10.71
N GLY A 139 -23.70 -6.99 -11.72
CA GLY A 139 -22.90 -6.46 -12.84
C GLY A 139 -21.41 -6.30 -12.55
N VAL A 140 -20.95 -6.67 -11.35
CA VAL A 140 -19.54 -6.69 -11.00
C VAL A 140 -18.83 -7.86 -11.69
N THR A 141 -17.70 -7.57 -12.33
CA THR A 141 -16.84 -8.57 -13.00
C THR A 141 -15.45 -8.55 -12.39
N GLY A 142 -14.71 -9.66 -12.53
CA GLY A 142 -13.34 -9.77 -12.02
C GLY A 142 -13.21 -9.84 -10.48
N GLN A 143 -14.30 -10.17 -9.79
CA GLN A 143 -14.30 -10.44 -8.35
C GLN A 143 -14.60 -11.92 -8.09
N ARG A 144 -13.87 -12.53 -7.15
CA ARG A 144 -14.04 -13.92 -6.74
C ARG A 144 -14.11 -13.99 -5.23
N THR A 145 -14.96 -14.88 -4.73
CA THR A 145 -15.15 -15.09 -3.29
C THR A 145 -15.03 -16.57 -2.98
N ASP A 146 -14.40 -16.88 -1.86
CA ASP A 146 -14.21 -18.25 -1.43
C ASP A 146 -14.26 -18.36 0.10
N PHE A 147 -14.64 -19.54 0.58
CA PHE A 147 -14.60 -19.90 1.99
C PHE A 147 -13.60 -21.03 2.20
N LYS A 148 -12.46 -20.70 2.80
CA LYS A 148 -11.43 -21.69 3.15
C LYS A 148 -11.88 -22.42 4.43
N GLY A 149 -12.74 -23.43 4.28
CA GLY A 149 -13.35 -24.16 5.40
C GLY A 149 -12.35 -24.80 6.38
N ALA A 150 -11.17 -25.20 5.91
CA ALA A 150 -10.08 -25.73 6.75
C ALA A 150 -9.50 -24.66 7.69
N ASN A 151 -9.35 -23.42 7.20
CA ASN A 151 -8.77 -22.30 7.95
C ASN A 151 -9.84 -21.38 8.57
N LYS A 152 -11.12 -21.67 8.32
CA LYS A 152 -12.27 -20.85 8.71
C LYS A 152 -12.09 -19.39 8.29
N LYS A 153 -11.74 -19.18 7.02
CA LYS A 153 -11.43 -17.84 6.48
C LYS A 153 -12.31 -17.52 5.27
N LEU A 154 -12.82 -16.30 5.24
CA LEU A 154 -13.39 -15.67 4.05
C LEU A 154 -12.26 -15.08 3.21
N GLU A 155 -12.30 -15.28 1.90
CA GLU A 155 -11.37 -14.72 0.92
C GLU A 155 -12.17 -14.00 -0.18
N TRP A 156 -11.75 -12.78 -0.51
CA TRP A 156 -12.36 -11.96 -1.55
C TRP A 156 -11.26 -11.35 -2.44
N ASP A 157 -11.15 -11.88 -3.64
CA ASP A 157 -10.19 -11.45 -4.66
C ASP A 157 -10.85 -10.47 -5.62
N LEU A 158 -10.15 -9.37 -5.92
CA LEU A 158 -10.49 -8.41 -6.95
C LEU A 158 -9.30 -8.26 -7.90
N GLU A 159 -9.49 -8.62 -9.16
CA GLU A 159 -8.44 -8.53 -10.18
C GLU A 159 -7.95 -7.09 -10.38
N LYS A 160 -8.90 -6.14 -10.32
CA LYS A 160 -8.68 -4.70 -10.43
C LYS A 160 -9.56 -3.94 -9.46
N PHE A 161 -9.03 -2.86 -8.90
CA PHE A 161 -9.75 -1.95 -8.03
C PHE A 161 -9.46 -0.49 -8.43
N VAL A 162 -10.45 0.18 -9.01
CA VAL A 162 -10.31 1.56 -9.51
C VAL A 162 -10.40 2.56 -8.35
N GLY A 163 -9.58 3.61 -8.40
CA GLY A 163 -9.59 4.66 -7.38
C GLY A 163 -10.92 5.39 -7.26
N GLY A 164 -11.28 5.79 -6.04
CA GLY A 164 -12.52 6.51 -5.75
C GLY A 164 -13.79 5.66 -5.72
N VAL A 165 -13.72 4.38 -6.09
CA VAL A 165 -14.86 3.44 -6.08
C VAL A 165 -14.96 2.71 -4.74
N GLU A 166 -16.17 2.32 -4.38
CA GLU A 166 -16.46 1.42 -3.26
C GLU A 166 -17.01 0.09 -3.79
N HIS A 167 -16.61 -1.00 -3.16
CA HIS A 167 -17.15 -2.33 -3.40
C HIS A 167 -17.70 -2.90 -2.10
N THR A 168 -18.83 -3.60 -2.20
CA THR A 168 -19.46 -4.28 -1.06
C THR A 168 -19.54 -5.79 -1.31
N LEU A 169 -19.15 -6.57 -0.30
CA LEU A 169 -19.36 -8.01 -0.22
C LEU A 169 -20.28 -8.32 0.98
N ARG A 170 -21.34 -9.08 0.73
CA ARG A 170 -22.17 -9.67 1.79
C ARG A 170 -21.89 -11.16 1.90
N ALA A 171 -21.56 -11.63 3.09
CA ALA A 171 -21.33 -13.05 3.37
C ALA A 171 -22.32 -13.54 4.42
N LYS A 172 -23.21 -14.44 4.02
CA LYS A 172 -24.14 -15.12 4.92
C LYS A 172 -23.48 -16.37 5.47
N LEU A 173 -23.35 -16.42 6.79
CA LEU A 173 -22.69 -17.48 7.54
C LEU A 173 -23.71 -18.44 8.13
N THR A 174 -23.32 -19.71 8.20
CA THR A 174 -24.04 -20.76 8.91
C THR A 174 -23.10 -21.41 9.93
N PHE A 175 -23.61 -21.65 11.13
CA PHE A 175 -22.84 -22.11 12.28
C PHE A 175 -23.26 -23.53 12.71
N SER A 176 -22.36 -24.29 13.31
CA SER A 176 -22.65 -25.64 13.85
C SER A 176 -23.26 -25.64 15.25
N GLN A 177 -23.19 -24.51 15.96
CA GLN A 177 -23.65 -24.37 17.34
C GLN A 177 -24.25 -22.99 17.55
N ASP A 178 -25.13 -22.87 18.54
CA ASP A 178 -25.82 -21.61 18.87
C ASP A 178 -24.84 -20.52 19.31
N LEU A 179 -25.20 -19.29 18.95
CA LEU A 179 -24.50 -18.08 19.33
C LEU A 179 -24.64 -17.83 20.83
N HIS A 180 -23.69 -18.34 21.62
CA HIS A 180 -23.60 -18.02 23.05
C HIS A 180 -22.65 -16.83 23.33
N ALA A 181 -21.92 -16.36 22.31
CA ALA A 181 -20.92 -15.31 22.40
C ALA A 181 -21.03 -14.31 21.23
N ASN A 182 -20.55 -13.09 21.45
CA ASN A 182 -20.53 -12.02 20.45
C ASN A 182 -19.63 -12.43 19.26
N ILE A 183 -20.24 -12.62 18.08
CA ILE A 183 -19.57 -13.07 16.84
C ILE A 183 -18.34 -12.21 16.52
N THR A 184 -18.42 -10.89 16.75
CA THR A 184 -17.33 -9.96 16.48
C THR A 184 -16.09 -10.24 17.29
N LYS A 185 -16.23 -10.80 18.51
CA LYS A 185 -15.08 -11.19 19.34
C LYS A 185 -14.40 -12.47 18.86
N GLU A 186 -15.13 -13.32 18.15
CA GLU A 186 -14.62 -14.58 17.63
C GLU A 186 -14.11 -14.47 16.19
N ALA A 187 -14.60 -13.47 15.45
CA ALA A 187 -14.06 -13.09 14.16
C ALA A 187 -12.69 -12.41 14.33
N GLY A 188 -11.79 -12.67 13.38
CA GLY A 188 -10.49 -11.99 13.32
C GLY A 188 -10.57 -10.69 12.52
N PRO A 189 -9.52 -9.86 12.57
CA PRO A 189 -9.50 -8.63 11.78
C PRO A 189 -9.47 -8.91 10.28
N VAL A 190 -9.88 -7.93 9.48
CA VAL A 190 -9.82 -8.01 8.02
C VAL A 190 -8.42 -7.63 7.56
N SER A 191 -7.70 -8.56 6.96
CA SER A 191 -6.41 -8.30 6.31
C SER A 191 -6.60 -8.08 4.81
N MET A 192 -5.76 -7.21 4.24
CA MET A 192 -5.79 -6.89 2.81
C MET A 192 -4.38 -6.91 2.22
N THR A 193 -4.23 -7.53 1.06
CA THR A 193 -3.02 -7.41 0.24
C THR A 193 -3.37 -6.73 -1.08
N PHE A 194 -2.52 -5.84 -1.56
CA PHE A 194 -2.74 -5.11 -2.81
C PHE A 194 -1.43 -4.62 -3.40
N THR A 195 -1.44 -4.33 -4.70
CA THR A 195 -0.37 -3.60 -5.39
C THR A 195 -0.96 -2.40 -6.15
N ILE A 196 -0.51 -1.18 -5.85
CA ILE A 196 -0.92 0.05 -6.53
C ILE A 196 0.25 0.59 -7.35
N PRO A 197 0.25 0.44 -8.68
CA PRO A 197 1.25 1.04 -9.56
C PRO A 197 1.06 2.55 -9.65
N MET A 198 2.15 3.27 -9.86
CA MET A 198 2.20 4.73 -10.06
C MET A 198 1.57 5.56 -8.92
N TYR A 199 1.44 4.98 -7.74
CA TYR A 199 0.95 5.64 -6.53
C TYR A 199 2.01 5.58 -5.45
N ASN A 200 2.23 6.71 -4.77
CA ASN A 200 3.19 6.80 -3.68
C ASN A 200 2.55 7.44 -2.45
N VAL A 201 2.39 6.64 -1.40
CA VAL A 201 1.83 7.04 -0.11
C VAL A 201 2.78 7.95 0.68
N SER A 202 4.09 7.69 0.63
CA SER A 202 5.11 8.49 1.34
C SER A 202 5.32 9.88 0.76
N ARG A 203 4.82 10.13 -0.46
CA ARG A 203 5.06 11.34 -1.26
C ARG A 203 6.53 11.61 -1.60
N LEU A 204 7.45 10.70 -1.25
CA LEU A 204 8.84 10.77 -1.68
C LEU A 204 8.91 10.62 -3.20
N GLN A 205 9.43 11.62 -3.88
CA GLN A 205 9.48 11.71 -5.32
C GLN A 205 10.92 11.89 -5.78
N VAL A 206 11.26 11.20 -6.86
CA VAL A 206 12.45 11.51 -7.66
C VAL A 206 12.12 12.71 -8.53
N LYS A 207 12.76 13.85 -8.25
CA LYS A 207 12.60 15.09 -9.03
C LYS A 207 13.36 15.02 -10.33
N TYR A 208 14.60 14.56 -10.29
CA TYR A 208 15.38 14.29 -11.50
C TYR A 208 16.39 13.17 -11.29
N LEU A 209 16.79 12.57 -12.42
CA LEU A 209 17.86 11.60 -12.51
C LEU A 209 18.85 12.08 -13.57
N GLN A 210 20.00 12.57 -13.14
CA GLN A 210 21.05 13.03 -14.03
C GLN A 210 22.14 11.96 -14.13
N ILE A 211 22.59 11.67 -15.35
CA ILE A 211 23.68 10.73 -15.61
C ILE A 211 24.79 11.55 -16.25
N ALA A 212 25.99 11.54 -15.65
CA ALA A 212 27.15 12.24 -16.18
C ALA A 212 27.48 11.68 -17.57
N LYS A 213 27.48 12.56 -18.57
CA LYS A 213 27.78 12.17 -19.95
C LYS A 213 29.29 12.05 -20.12
N LYS A 214 29.76 10.86 -20.52
CA LYS A 214 31.16 10.68 -20.96
C LYS A 214 31.38 11.18 -22.39
N SER A 215 30.35 11.20 -23.23
CA SER A 215 30.37 11.73 -24.59
C SER A 215 29.05 12.40 -24.94
N SER A 216 29.07 13.34 -25.89
CA SER A 216 27.86 14.05 -26.34
C SER A 216 26.82 13.12 -26.98
N SER A 217 27.27 12.03 -27.60
CA SER A 217 26.42 11.01 -28.24
C SER A 217 25.82 9.99 -27.27
N TYR A 218 26.29 9.91 -26.02
CA TYR A 218 25.76 8.97 -25.04
C TYR A 218 24.52 9.55 -24.34
N ASN A 219 23.35 9.02 -24.70
CA ASN A 219 22.07 9.42 -24.08
C ASN A 219 21.27 8.19 -23.60
N PRO A 220 21.55 7.68 -22.38
CA PRO A 220 20.86 6.51 -21.85
C PRO A 220 19.38 6.82 -21.53
N TYR A 221 18.53 5.80 -21.65
CA TYR A 221 17.14 5.89 -21.23
C TYR A 221 17.02 5.98 -19.70
N ARG A 222 16.00 6.70 -19.24
CA ARG A 222 15.72 6.91 -17.83
C ARG A 222 14.24 6.63 -17.59
N TRP A 223 13.94 5.88 -16.53
CA TRP A 223 12.58 5.66 -16.09
C TRP A 223 12.48 5.83 -14.58
N VAL A 224 11.29 6.16 -14.10
CA VAL A 224 10.94 6.11 -12.69
C VAL A 224 9.54 5.53 -12.63
N ARG A 225 9.33 4.58 -11.72
CA ARG A 225 8.00 4.06 -11.41
C ARG A 225 7.85 3.97 -9.90
N TYR A 226 6.67 4.29 -9.42
CA TYR A 226 6.28 4.07 -8.02
C TYR A 226 5.43 2.82 -7.95
N VAL A 227 5.65 2.00 -6.93
CA VAL A 227 4.82 0.82 -6.65
C VAL A 227 4.58 0.79 -5.17
N ASN A 228 3.32 0.83 -4.77
CA ASN A 228 2.91 0.65 -3.39
C ASN A 228 2.40 -0.78 -3.20
N GLN A 229 2.93 -1.50 -2.21
CA GLN A 229 2.52 -2.86 -1.89
C GLN A 229 2.18 -2.93 -0.41
N ALA A 230 1.08 -3.62 -0.10
CA ALA A 230 0.74 -3.94 1.27
C ALA A 230 1.61 -5.11 1.78
N ASN A 231 2.34 -4.88 2.87
CA ASN A 231 2.98 -5.96 3.64
C ASN A 231 2.06 -6.41 4.78
N SER A 232 1.64 -5.47 5.63
CA SER A 232 0.65 -5.70 6.68
C SER A 232 -0.38 -4.58 6.64
N TYR A 233 -1.57 -4.90 6.13
CA TYR A 233 -2.71 -3.98 6.08
C TYR A 233 -3.91 -4.65 6.75
N VAL A 234 -4.24 -4.21 7.96
CA VAL A 234 -5.20 -4.91 8.82
C VAL A 234 -6.17 -3.89 9.40
N ALA A 235 -7.47 -4.09 9.15
CA ALA A 235 -8.55 -3.35 9.76
C ALA A 235 -9.16 -4.20 10.89
N ARG A 236 -9.17 -3.63 12.11
CA ARG A 236 -9.86 -4.24 13.26
C ARG A 236 -11.36 -4.02 13.13
N ILE A 237 -12.13 -4.99 13.59
CA ILE A 237 -13.60 -5.02 13.60
C ILE A 237 -14.10 -4.59 14.97
#